data_AF-A0A6L8T5V2-F1
#
_entry.id   AF-A0A6L8T5V2-F1
#
_cell.length_a   1.000
_cell.length_b   1.000
_cell.length_c   1.000
_cell.angle_alpha   90.00
_cell.angle_beta   90.00
_cell.angle_gamma   90.00
#
_symmetry.space_group_name_H-M   'P 1'
#
loop_
_entity.id
_entity.type
_entity.pdbx_description
1 polymer ?
#
loop_
_entity_poly.entity_id
_entity_poly.type
_entity_poly.pdbx_seq_one_letter_code
_entity_poly.pdbx_strand_id
1 'polypeptide(L)'
;MVSAMVVSCGVSVSVQAEETTETEEAAETDSSAESEDDLRILFDQAVEDAMIAEDGEILPVVSLDEGEPYAVYNEEGRVLLYTFHKYPDSYPDGTDVKLEWGNVWRFTGGELEDWYQENKEGVTDWQTRMKELLGLTPDNESNYVTAMWVKPEDVFRPAYISDIGTVEMTDSFSEDVDADYKAWFDANIISSYYDGEYPWTRLGYTYDWADNGQAYGLSEFIVKQDSDVKVAYTVELGEMIQKLEDNTWNPEAEN
;
A
#
# COMPACT_ATOMS: atom_id res chain seq x y z
N MET A 1 101.40 -22.38 -16.96
CA MET A 1 100.33 -22.91 -17.84
C MET A 1 99.37 -23.60 -16.90
N VAL A 2 98.15 -23.17 -16.66
CA VAL A 2 97.11 -22.66 -17.56
C VAL A 2 96.38 -21.51 -16.87
N SER A 3 96.00 -20.52 -17.68
CA SER A 3 95.17 -19.36 -17.37
C SER A 3 93.69 -19.70 -17.59
N ALA A 4 92.81 -19.10 -16.78
CA ALA A 4 91.36 -18.87 -16.94
C ALA A 4 90.68 -19.12 -15.58
N MET A 5 89.69 -18.37 -15.10
CA MET A 5 88.87 -17.31 -15.66
C MET A 5 88.26 -16.57 -14.45
N VAL A 6 88.17 -15.25 -14.51
CA VAL A 6 87.61 -14.40 -13.45
C VAL A 6 86.09 -14.38 -13.57
N VAL A 7 85.38 -14.77 -12.53
CA VAL A 7 83.93 -14.58 -12.39
C VAL A 7 83.70 -13.25 -11.69
N SER A 8 83.06 -12.33 -12.41
CA SER A 8 82.53 -11.08 -11.88
C SER A 8 81.02 -11.20 -11.74
N CYS A 9 80.51 -10.93 -10.55
CA CYS A 9 79.26 -10.19 -10.36
C CYS A 9 79.23 -9.75 -8.90
N GLY A 10 79.32 -8.44 -8.70
CA GLY A 10 79.21 -7.81 -7.40
C GLY A 10 78.59 -6.42 -7.55
N VAL A 11 77.60 -6.19 -6.69
CA VAL A 11 76.99 -4.90 -6.32
C VAL A 11 75.88 -4.40 -7.25
N SER A 12 74.66 -4.76 -6.89
CA SER A 12 73.40 -4.11 -7.27
C SER A 12 73.20 -2.85 -6.43
N VAL A 13 72.77 -1.77 -7.09
CA VAL A 13 72.42 -0.47 -6.52
C VAL A 13 71.03 -0.52 -5.89
N SER A 14 70.91 0.09 -4.71
CA SER A 14 69.64 0.27 -3.98
C SER A 14 68.75 1.33 -4.67
N VAL A 15 67.49 0.98 -4.92
CA VAL A 15 66.42 1.94 -5.20
C VAL A 15 65.26 1.58 -4.27
N GLN A 16 64.99 2.47 -3.31
CA GLN A 16 63.75 2.44 -2.53
C GLN A 16 62.63 2.89 -3.47
N ALA A 17 61.62 2.05 -3.65
CA ALA A 17 60.32 2.43 -4.17
C ALA A 17 59.32 2.16 -3.05
N GLU A 18 58.66 3.22 -2.60
CA GLU A 18 57.57 3.21 -1.62
C GLU A 18 56.45 2.30 -2.12
N GLU A 19 56.07 1.34 -1.27
CA GLU A 19 54.89 0.52 -1.45
C GLU A 19 53.69 1.35 -1.00
N THR A 20 53.03 2.03 -1.95
CA THR A 20 51.70 2.60 -1.72
C THR A 20 50.70 1.46 -1.75
N THR A 21 50.37 0.93 -0.59
CA THR A 21 49.20 0.08 -0.37
C THR A 21 47.94 0.93 -0.52
N GLU A 22 47.38 0.96 -1.73
CA GLU A 22 45.98 1.37 -1.91
C GLU A 22 45.12 0.36 -1.15
N THR A 23 44.63 0.83 0.00
CA THR A 23 43.61 0.11 0.76
C THR A 23 42.31 0.50 0.08
N GLU A 24 41.79 -0.36 -0.80
CA GLU A 24 40.40 -0.27 -1.24
C GLU A 24 39.53 -0.46 0.00
N GLU A 25 39.11 0.66 0.58
CA GLU A 25 38.03 0.73 1.54
C GLU A 25 36.77 0.33 0.76
N ALA A 26 36.39 -0.95 0.89
CA ALA A 26 35.08 -1.40 0.50
C ALA A 26 34.07 -0.60 1.32
N ALA A 27 33.49 0.41 0.69
CA ALA A 27 32.29 1.05 1.19
C ALA A 27 31.19 0.00 1.14
N GLU A 28 31.04 -0.74 2.24
CA GLU A 28 29.81 -1.42 2.60
C GLU A 28 28.73 -0.34 2.66
N THR A 29 28.10 -0.11 1.51
CA THR A 29 26.89 0.68 1.40
C THR A 29 25.77 -0.23 1.90
N ASP A 30 25.59 -0.24 3.21
CA ASP A 30 24.32 -0.61 3.82
C ASP A 30 23.30 0.45 3.42
N SER A 31 22.74 0.30 2.22
CA SER A 31 21.67 1.12 1.67
C SER A 31 20.42 0.26 1.61
N SER A 32 19.90 -0.09 2.78
CA SER A 32 18.65 -0.86 2.94
C SER A 32 17.39 -0.01 2.77
N ALA A 33 17.50 1.19 2.19
CA ALA A 33 16.37 2.03 1.81
C ALA A 33 16.36 2.18 0.29
N GLU A 34 15.25 1.76 -0.35
CA GLU A 34 14.96 2.03 -1.75
C GLU A 34 15.01 3.54 -2.02
N SER A 35 15.61 3.95 -3.13
CA SER A 35 15.63 5.38 -3.47
C SER A 35 14.27 5.83 -3.99
N GLU A 36 13.98 7.14 -3.95
CA GLU A 36 12.73 7.68 -4.51
C GLU A 36 12.54 7.32 -6.00
N ASP A 37 13.65 7.20 -6.75
CA ASP A 37 13.64 6.77 -8.14
C ASP A 37 13.25 5.30 -8.28
N ASP A 38 13.73 4.43 -7.38
CA ASP A 38 13.38 2.99 -7.37
C ASP A 38 11.89 2.80 -7.02
N LEU A 39 11.40 3.52 -6.01
CA LEU A 39 9.97 3.50 -5.64
C LEU A 39 9.08 3.99 -6.79
N ARG A 40 9.52 5.00 -7.55
CA ARG A 40 8.79 5.47 -8.74
C ARG A 40 8.75 4.41 -9.83
N ILE A 41 9.84 3.68 -10.06
CA ILE A 41 9.89 2.59 -11.05
C ILE A 41 8.91 1.47 -10.68
N LEU A 42 8.90 1.04 -9.42
CA LEU A 42 7.98 0.00 -8.93
C LEU A 42 6.51 0.44 -9.10
N PHE A 43 6.22 1.69 -8.75
CA PHE A 43 4.89 2.27 -8.89
C PHE A 43 4.43 2.35 -10.34
N ASP A 44 5.26 2.86 -11.25
CA ASP A 44 4.91 2.96 -12.67
C ASP A 44 4.67 1.57 -13.28
N GLN A 45 5.45 0.57 -12.89
CA GLN A 45 5.24 -0.83 -13.28
C GLN A 45 3.90 -1.38 -12.78
N ALA A 46 3.54 -1.09 -11.52
CA ALA A 46 2.25 -1.49 -10.97
C ALA A 46 1.08 -0.84 -11.71
N VAL A 47 1.21 0.42 -12.15
CA VAL A 47 0.18 1.09 -12.95
C VAL A 47 0.00 0.41 -14.30
N GLU A 48 1.09 0.08 -14.99
CA GLU A 48 1.06 -0.63 -16.27
C GLU A 48 0.46 -2.03 -16.14
N ASP A 49 0.86 -2.77 -15.11
CA ASP A 49 0.41 -4.13 -14.83
C ASP A 49 -1.09 -4.18 -14.49
N ALA A 50 -1.54 -3.31 -13.57
CA ALA A 50 -2.94 -3.21 -13.15
C ALA A 50 -3.92 -2.88 -14.30
N MET A 51 -3.44 -2.42 -15.47
CA MET A 51 -4.29 -2.19 -16.66
C MET A 51 -4.88 -3.49 -17.24
N ILE A 52 -4.31 -4.65 -16.96
CA ILE A 52 -4.77 -5.95 -17.46
C ILE A 52 -4.85 -6.93 -16.28
N ALA A 53 -6.07 -7.32 -15.89
CA ALA A 53 -6.25 -8.36 -14.89
C ALA A 53 -5.87 -9.73 -15.46
N GLU A 54 -5.03 -10.48 -14.75
CA GLU A 54 -4.68 -11.86 -15.08
C GLU A 54 -5.50 -12.87 -14.25
N ASP A 55 -5.73 -14.08 -14.78
CA ASP A 55 -6.50 -15.13 -14.09
C ASP A 55 -5.96 -15.45 -12.68
N GLY A 56 -4.64 -15.30 -12.47
CA GLY A 56 -3.98 -15.54 -11.18
C GLY A 56 -4.18 -14.44 -10.14
N GLU A 57 -4.67 -13.28 -10.55
CA GLU A 57 -4.90 -12.10 -9.71
C GLU A 57 -6.35 -11.99 -9.23
N ILE A 58 -7.25 -12.80 -9.80
CA ILE A 58 -8.63 -12.90 -9.34
C ILE A 58 -8.65 -13.68 -8.03
N LEU A 59 -8.43 -12.95 -6.95
CA LEU A 59 -8.32 -13.45 -5.58
C LEU A 59 -9.60 -13.14 -4.79
N PRO A 60 -9.92 -13.95 -3.75
CA PRO A 60 -11.05 -13.66 -2.87
C PRO A 60 -10.81 -12.37 -2.10
N VAL A 61 -11.86 -11.57 -1.93
CA VAL A 61 -11.84 -10.31 -1.18
C VAL A 61 -12.73 -10.39 0.06
N VAL A 62 -12.55 -9.44 0.98
CA VAL A 62 -13.33 -9.33 2.21
C VAL A 62 -14.79 -9.00 1.91
N SER A 63 -15.71 -9.75 2.52
CA SER A 63 -17.14 -9.44 2.56
C SER A 63 -17.47 -8.50 3.71
N LEU A 64 -18.40 -7.56 3.47
CA LEU A 64 -18.99 -6.69 4.49
C LEU A 64 -20.36 -7.17 4.98
N ASP A 65 -20.78 -8.40 4.67
CA ASP A 65 -22.01 -8.97 5.22
C ASP A 65 -21.92 -9.11 6.75
N GLU A 66 -23.05 -8.89 7.45
CA GLU A 66 -23.09 -9.02 8.91
C GLU A 66 -22.66 -10.43 9.37
N GLY A 67 -21.66 -10.48 10.24
CA GLY A 67 -21.11 -11.73 10.80
C GLY A 67 -19.82 -12.20 10.13
N GLU A 68 -19.39 -11.57 9.05
CA GLU A 68 -18.09 -11.82 8.43
C GLU A 68 -16.92 -11.25 9.26
N PRO A 69 -15.71 -11.85 9.21
CA PRO A 69 -14.62 -11.58 10.16
C PRO A 69 -14.23 -10.10 10.32
N TYR A 70 -14.25 -9.33 9.22
CA TYR A 70 -13.82 -7.92 9.21
C TYR A 70 -14.97 -6.93 9.04
N ALA A 71 -16.21 -7.43 9.01
CA ALA A 71 -17.41 -6.64 8.90
C ALA A 71 -17.88 -6.18 10.29
N VAL A 72 -17.23 -5.14 10.82
CA VAL A 72 -17.55 -4.58 12.15
C VAL A 72 -18.72 -3.62 12.03
N TYR A 73 -19.81 -3.91 12.74
CA TYR A 73 -21.01 -3.09 12.79
C TYR A 73 -21.26 -2.50 14.17
N ASN A 74 -21.72 -1.25 14.23
CA ASN A 74 -22.22 -0.64 15.46
C ASN A 74 -23.71 -0.95 15.69
N GLU A 75 -24.25 -0.53 16.84
CA GLU A 75 -25.67 -0.73 17.19
C GLU A 75 -26.66 -0.05 16.23
N GLU A 76 -26.21 0.93 15.42
CA GLU A 76 -27.02 1.60 14.41
C GLU A 76 -27.03 0.88 13.05
N GLY A 77 -26.35 -0.27 12.93
CA GLY A 77 -26.23 -1.00 11.67
C GLY A 77 -25.28 -0.32 10.66
N ARG A 78 -24.36 0.52 11.14
CA ARG A 78 -23.30 1.12 10.31
C ARG A 78 -22.05 0.26 10.37
N VAL A 79 -21.40 0.07 9.22
CA VAL A 79 -20.12 -0.65 9.08
C VAL A 79 -18.94 0.28 9.33
N LEU A 80 -17.90 -0.22 10.00
CA LEU A 80 -16.66 0.50 10.26
C LEU A 80 -15.70 0.40 9.07
N LEU A 81 -15.32 1.55 8.51
CA LEU A 81 -14.37 1.62 7.39
C LEU A 81 -13.28 2.66 7.64
N TYR A 82 -12.12 2.42 7.07
CA TYR A 82 -10.91 3.19 7.28
C TYR A 82 -10.50 3.93 6.02
N THR A 83 -9.87 5.10 6.15
CA THR A 83 -9.26 5.82 5.03
C THR A 83 -7.93 6.42 5.48
N PHE A 84 -6.96 6.50 4.56
CA PHE A 84 -5.65 7.12 4.78
C PHE A 84 -5.57 8.43 3.99
N HIS A 85 -5.26 9.54 4.66
CA HIS A 85 -5.39 10.89 4.08
C HIS A 85 -4.44 11.92 4.71
N LYS A 86 -4.41 13.11 4.09
CA LYS A 86 -3.57 14.27 4.52
C LYS A 86 -4.27 15.25 5.48
N TYR A 87 -5.60 15.24 5.52
CA TYR A 87 -6.40 16.31 6.13
C TYR A 87 -7.15 15.85 7.39
N PRO A 88 -6.55 15.86 8.59
CA PRO A 88 -7.21 15.43 9.83
C PRO A 88 -8.42 16.28 10.18
N ASP A 89 -8.34 17.60 9.94
CA ASP A 89 -9.43 18.53 10.24
C ASP A 89 -10.70 18.29 9.39
N SER A 90 -10.58 17.53 8.29
CA SER A 90 -11.74 17.12 7.48
C SER A 90 -12.56 16.02 8.16
N TYR A 91 -11.98 15.27 9.10
CA TYR A 91 -12.66 14.21 9.82
C TYR A 91 -12.38 14.28 11.33
N PRO A 92 -12.95 15.25 12.07
CA PRO A 92 -12.67 15.36 13.50
C PRO A 92 -13.27 14.20 14.32
N ASP A 93 -12.55 13.74 15.33
CA ASP A 93 -12.96 12.67 16.26
C ASP A 93 -14.40 12.84 16.78
N GLY A 94 -15.18 11.75 16.69
CA GLY A 94 -16.53 11.67 17.26
C GLY A 94 -17.58 12.53 16.54
N THR A 95 -17.25 13.16 15.42
CA THR A 95 -18.17 14.07 14.71
C THR A 95 -18.93 13.38 13.58
N ASP A 96 -20.16 13.85 13.36
CA ASP A 96 -20.90 13.57 12.13
C ASP A 96 -20.34 14.46 11.01
N VAL A 97 -19.93 13.83 9.91
CA VAL A 97 -19.31 14.48 8.75
C VAL A 97 -20.10 14.12 7.50
N LYS A 98 -20.30 15.08 6.61
CA LYS A 98 -20.82 14.85 5.27
C LYS A 98 -19.68 14.83 4.26
N LEU A 99 -19.63 13.81 3.41
CA LEU A 99 -18.57 13.64 2.41
C LEU A 99 -18.78 14.55 1.18
N GLU A 100 -18.59 15.86 1.35
CA GLU A 100 -18.94 16.85 0.30
C GLU A 100 -17.94 16.93 -0.86
N TRP A 101 -16.70 16.48 -0.64
CA TRP A 101 -15.58 16.69 -1.57
C TRP A 101 -15.43 15.59 -2.63
N GLY A 102 -16.19 14.49 -2.52
CA GLY A 102 -16.15 13.39 -3.45
C GLY A 102 -16.31 12.03 -2.78
N ASN A 103 -16.15 10.99 -3.58
CA ASN A 103 -16.05 9.61 -3.11
C ASN A 103 -14.79 9.45 -2.22
N VAL A 104 -14.88 8.60 -1.20
CA VAL A 104 -13.73 8.30 -0.33
C VAL A 104 -13.42 6.82 -0.37
N TRP A 105 -12.19 6.50 -0.78
CA TRP A 105 -11.64 5.15 -0.86
C TRP A 105 -11.35 4.61 0.54
N ARG A 106 -11.67 3.33 0.74
CA ARG A 106 -11.72 2.66 2.04
C ARG A 106 -11.17 1.25 2.01
N PHE A 107 -10.79 0.80 3.18
CA PHE A 107 -10.46 -0.58 3.53
C PHE A 107 -11.01 -0.92 4.92
N THR A 108 -10.94 -2.19 5.32
CA THR A 108 -11.37 -2.63 6.66
C THR A 108 -10.22 -2.57 7.66
N GLY A 109 -10.53 -2.26 8.92
CA GLY A 109 -9.52 -2.23 9.98
C GLY A 109 -9.01 -3.63 10.35
N GLY A 110 -9.87 -4.65 10.26
CA GLY A 110 -9.51 -6.02 10.59
C GLY A 110 -8.57 -6.67 9.58
N GLU A 111 -8.80 -6.48 8.28
CA GLU A 111 -7.87 -6.96 7.25
C GLU A 111 -6.52 -6.24 7.35
N LEU A 112 -6.52 -4.93 7.63
CA LEU A 112 -5.28 -4.20 7.90
C LEU A 112 -4.54 -4.73 9.12
N GLU A 113 -5.25 -5.12 10.18
CA GLU A 113 -4.61 -5.67 11.39
C GLU A 113 -4.02 -7.06 11.17
N ASP A 114 -4.75 -7.98 10.54
CA ASP A 114 -4.21 -9.29 10.18
C ASP A 114 -2.99 -9.13 9.26
N TRP A 115 -3.10 -8.30 8.22
CA TRP A 115 -1.98 -7.98 7.34
C TRP A 115 -0.79 -7.40 8.13
N TYR A 116 -1.04 -6.50 9.08
CA TYR A 116 0.00 -5.93 9.93
C TYR A 116 0.71 -7.00 10.77
N GLN A 117 -0.03 -7.89 11.44
CA GLN A 117 0.58 -8.94 12.27
C GLN A 117 1.45 -9.89 11.46
N GLU A 118 1.05 -10.18 10.23
CA GLU A 118 1.78 -11.07 9.31
C GLU A 118 3.03 -10.41 8.70
N ASN A 119 3.02 -9.08 8.50
CA ASN A 119 4.01 -8.39 7.67
C ASN A 119 4.85 -7.33 8.40
N LYS A 120 4.63 -7.07 9.70
CA LYS A 120 5.34 -6.01 10.45
C LYS A 120 6.84 -6.28 10.67
N GLU A 121 7.29 -7.53 10.59
CA GLU A 121 8.69 -7.88 10.85
C GLU A 121 9.61 -7.25 9.78
N GLY A 122 10.55 -6.41 10.21
CA GLY A 122 11.53 -5.77 9.33
C GLY A 122 11.07 -4.46 8.68
N VAL A 123 9.82 -4.04 8.87
CA VAL A 123 9.34 -2.74 8.37
C VAL A 123 9.93 -1.62 9.21
N THR A 124 10.76 -0.79 8.58
CA THR A 124 11.41 0.37 9.20
C THR A 124 10.77 1.71 8.80
N ASP A 125 10.12 1.75 7.63
CA ASP A 125 9.40 2.90 7.10
C ASP A 125 7.93 2.56 6.84
N TRP A 126 7.10 2.79 7.85
CA TRP A 126 5.65 2.60 7.75
C TRP A 126 4.97 3.57 6.80
N GLN A 127 5.55 4.75 6.57
CA GLN A 127 4.99 5.73 5.64
C GLN A 127 5.05 5.19 4.21
N THR A 128 6.22 4.70 3.80
CA THR A 128 6.39 4.06 2.49
C THR A 128 5.57 2.77 2.40
N ARG A 129 5.63 1.91 3.43
CA ARG A 129 4.91 0.63 3.40
C ARG A 129 3.40 0.78 3.27
N MET A 130 2.80 1.79 3.90
CA MET A 130 1.37 2.07 3.76
C MET A 130 1.00 2.60 2.38
N LYS A 131 1.89 3.36 1.71
CA LYS A 131 1.67 3.80 0.33
C LYS A 131 1.71 2.62 -0.62
N GLU A 132 2.69 1.73 -0.45
CA GLU A 132 2.78 0.46 -1.16
C GLU A 132 1.49 -0.33 -1.04
N LEU A 133 1.09 -0.67 0.19
CA LEU A 133 -0.06 -1.51 0.47
C LEU A 133 -1.37 -0.99 -0.12
N LEU A 134 -1.54 0.33 -0.10
CA LEU A 134 -2.77 1.01 -0.52
C LEU A 134 -2.72 1.50 -1.97
N GLY A 135 -1.69 1.15 -2.75
CA GLY A 135 -1.58 1.58 -4.14
C GLY A 135 -1.36 3.09 -4.33
N LEU A 136 -0.86 3.80 -3.32
CA LEU A 136 -0.66 5.25 -3.37
C LEU A 136 0.67 5.62 -4.02
N THR A 137 0.71 6.77 -4.68
CA THR A 137 1.94 7.28 -5.30
C THR A 137 3.07 7.44 -4.26
N PRO A 138 4.34 7.25 -4.63
CA PRO A 138 5.47 7.42 -3.70
C PRO A 138 5.52 8.81 -3.03
N ASP A 139 5.12 9.86 -3.77
CA ASP A 139 5.06 11.24 -3.31
C ASP A 139 3.78 11.60 -2.53
N ASN A 140 2.88 10.65 -2.28
CA ASN A 140 1.69 10.88 -1.47
C ASN A 140 2.07 11.35 -0.06
N GLU A 141 1.39 12.39 0.44
CA GLU A 141 1.71 13.03 1.73
C GLU A 141 0.70 12.68 2.83
N SER A 142 -0.09 11.61 2.67
CA SER A 142 -1.03 11.16 3.69
C SER A 142 -0.29 10.70 4.94
N ASN A 143 -0.83 11.04 6.11
CA ASN A 143 -0.25 10.66 7.40
C ASN A 143 -1.31 10.41 8.47
N TYR A 144 -2.60 10.48 8.12
CA TYR A 144 -3.70 10.31 9.06
C TYR A 144 -4.58 9.17 8.60
N VAL A 145 -4.97 8.33 9.56
CA VAL A 145 -5.94 7.26 9.37
C VAL A 145 -7.20 7.65 10.12
N THR A 146 -8.34 7.60 9.43
CA THR A 146 -9.65 7.83 10.04
C THR A 146 -10.49 6.57 9.97
N ALA A 147 -10.96 6.12 11.13
CA ALA A 147 -12.00 5.11 11.27
C ALA A 147 -13.37 5.79 11.34
N MET A 148 -14.35 5.33 10.56
CA MET A 148 -15.70 5.90 10.59
C MET A 148 -16.80 4.91 10.31
N TRP A 149 -17.96 5.18 10.90
CA TRP A 149 -19.19 4.44 10.76
C TRP A 149 -20.00 4.92 9.57
N VAL A 150 -20.23 4.01 8.63
CA VAL A 150 -20.86 4.27 7.33
C VAL A 150 -22.09 3.39 7.17
N LYS A 151 -23.15 3.89 6.52
CA LYS A 151 -24.29 3.03 6.17
C LYS A 151 -23.89 2.10 5.01
N PRO A 152 -24.14 0.79 5.07
CA PRO A 152 -23.78 -0.13 3.99
C PRO A 152 -24.33 0.26 2.61
N GLU A 153 -25.53 0.84 2.56
CA GLU A 153 -26.18 1.32 1.31
C GLU A 153 -25.41 2.45 0.59
N ASP A 154 -24.57 3.16 1.33
CA ASP A 154 -23.70 4.23 0.83
C ASP A 154 -22.33 3.71 0.36
N VAL A 155 -22.06 2.42 0.53
CA VAL A 155 -20.81 1.76 0.16
C VAL A 155 -20.99 0.96 -1.12
N PHE A 156 -19.95 0.94 -1.97
CA PHE A 156 -19.85 0.00 -3.08
C PHE A 156 -18.41 -0.44 -3.26
N ARG A 157 -18.20 -1.60 -3.88
CA ARG A 157 -16.86 -2.09 -4.26
C ARG A 157 -16.48 -1.53 -5.63
N PRO A 158 -15.30 -0.89 -5.81
CA PRO A 158 -14.84 -0.37 -7.09
C PRO A 158 -14.28 -1.48 -7.98
N ALA A 159 -15.14 -2.42 -8.39
CA ALA A 159 -14.76 -3.59 -9.17
C ALA A 159 -15.85 -4.01 -10.16
N TYR A 160 -15.61 -5.03 -10.99
CA TYR A 160 -16.64 -5.58 -11.88
C TYR A 160 -17.85 -6.13 -11.12
N ILE A 161 -17.65 -6.58 -9.88
CA ILE A 161 -18.70 -6.85 -8.91
C ILE A 161 -18.69 -5.74 -7.87
N SER A 162 -19.75 -4.92 -7.84
CA SER A 162 -19.85 -3.79 -6.92
C SER A 162 -20.49 -4.13 -5.57
N ASP A 163 -21.04 -5.34 -5.45
CA ASP A 163 -21.63 -5.84 -4.23
C ASP A 163 -20.58 -6.02 -3.13
N ILE A 164 -20.85 -5.47 -1.96
CA ILE A 164 -19.92 -5.45 -0.83
C ILE A 164 -19.89 -6.77 -0.04
N GLY A 165 -20.90 -7.62 -0.21
CA GLY A 165 -21.00 -8.94 0.43
C GLY A 165 -20.30 -10.05 -0.36
N THR A 166 -20.02 -9.82 -1.64
CA THR A 166 -19.41 -10.82 -2.52
C THR A 166 -17.91 -10.94 -2.30
N VAL A 167 -17.44 -12.18 -2.15
CA VAL A 167 -16.03 -12.57 -1.96
C VAL A 167 -15.35 -12.93 -3.28
N GLU A 168 -16.05 -13.67 -4.14
CA GLU A 168 -15.49 -14.18 -5.41
C GLU A 168 -15.63 -13.14 -6.51
N MET A 169 -14.50 -12.75 -7.10
CA MET A 169 -14.43 -11.65 -8.07
C MET A 169 -14.38 -12.13 -9.52
N THR A 170 -14.54 -11.21 -10.46
CA THR A 170 -14.43 -11.46 -11.91
C THR A 170 -13.82 -10.23 -12.59
N ASP A 171 -13.34 -10.41 -13.80
CA ASP A 171 -12.73 -9.42 -14.68
C ASP A 171 -13.70 -8.85 -15.73
N SER A 172 -15.00 -9.18 -15.62
CA SER A 172 -16.01 -8.74 -16.59
C SER A 172 -17.36 -8.44 -15.95
N PHE A 173 -18.08 -7.49 -16.54
CA PHE A 173 -19.42 -7.16 -16.08
C PHE A 173 -20.42 -8.27 -16.41
N SER A 174 -21.37 -8.49 -15.50
CA SER A 174 -22.61 -9.19 -15.84
C SER A 174 -23.44 -8.40 -16.86
N GLU A 175 -24.36 -9.09 -17.54
CA GLU A 175 -25.27 -8.46 -18.51
C GLU A 175 -26.20 -7.40 -17.87
N ASP A 176 -26.39 -7.47 -16.54
CA ASP A 176 -27.32 -6.65 -15.78
C ASP A 176 -26.63 -5.53 -14.97
N VAL A 177 -25.37 -5.18 -15.31
CA VAL A 177 -24.65 -4.09 -14.63
C VAL A 177 -25.43 -2.76 -14.71
N ASP A 178 -25.48 -2.04 -13.59
CA ASP A 178 -26.08 -0.71 -13.53
C ASP A 178 -25.35 0.28 -14.46
N ALA A 179 -26.10 1.04 -15.25
CA ALA A 179 -25.55 1.91 -16.28
C ALA A 179 -24.78 3.11 -15.70
N ASP A 180 -25.23 3.65 -14.56
CA ASP A 180 -24.58 4.79 -13.91
C ASP A 180 -23.28 4.32 -13.24
N TYR A 181 -23.29 3.14 -12.61
CA TYR A 181 -22.08 2.51 -12.09
C TYR A 181 -21.08 2.21 -13.20
N LYS A 182 -21.53 1.65 -14.33
CA LYS A 182 -20.65 1.39 -15.47
C LYS A 182 -20.03 2.69 -16.01
N ALA A 183 -20.80 3.77 -16.10
CA ALA A 183 -20.31 5.07 -16.55
C ALA A 183 -19.25 5.63 -15.58
N TRP A 184 -19.47 5.50 -14.27
CA TRP A 184 -18.46 5.84 -13.25
C TRP A 184 -17.21 4.98 -13.41
N PHE A 185 -17.36 3.67 -13.57
CA PHE A 185 -16.25 2.73 -13.72
C PHE A 185 -15.39 3.05 -14.95
N ASP A 186 -16.01 3.27 -16.11
CA ASP A 186 -15.31 3.65 -17.34
C ASP A 186 -14.58 5.01 -17.20
N ALA A 187 -15.17 5.97 -16.47
CA ALA A 187 -14.50 7.23 -16.16
C ALA A 187 -13.34 7.04 -15.17
N ASN A 188 -13.49 6.13 -14.20
CA ASN A 188 -12.45 5.80 -13.24
C ASN A 188 -11.26 5.11 -13.91
N ILE A 189 -11.46 4.29 -14.95
CA ILE A 189 -10.36 3.76 -15.78
C ILE A 189 -9.50 4.90 -16.33
N ILE A 190 -10.15 5.93 -16.90
CA ILE A 190 -9.43 7.07 -17.49
C ILE A 190 -8.67 7.83 -16.40
N SER A 191 -9.35 8.12 -15.29
CA SER A 191 -8.76 8.83 -14.16
C SER A 191 -7.58 8.07 -13.56
N SER A 192 -7.69 6.75 -13.40
CA SER A 192 -6.66 5.92 -12.76
C SER A 192 -5.43 5.78 -13.65
N TYR A 193 -5.56 5.38 -14.91
CA TYR A 193 -4.36 5.01 -15.70
C TYR A 193 -3.77 6.13 -16.53
N TYR A 194 -4.50 7.22 -16.78
CA TYR A 194 -4.05 8.27 -17.69
C TYR A 194 -3.89 9.65 -17.03
N ASP A 195 -4.73 9.98 -16.06
CA ASP A 195 -4.72 11.30 -15.42
C ASP A 195 -4.05 11.30 -14.02
N GLY A 196 -4.19 10.21 -13.27
CA GLY A 196 -3.82 10.13 -11.84
C GLY A 196 -2.80 9.05 -11.48
N GLU A 197 -2.44 8.17 -12.41
CA GLU A 197 -1.47 7.07 -12.22
C GLU A 197 -1.79 6.18 -11.00
N TYR A 198 -3.05 5.80 -10.76
CA TYR A 198 -3.43 4.87 -9.69
C TYR A 198 -3.49 3.42 -10.21
N PRO A 199 -2.75 2.45 -9.62
CA PRO A 199 -2.76 1.04 -10.02
C PRO A 199 -4.05 0.35 -9.59
N TRP A 200 -5.19 0.81 -10.11
CA TRP A 200 -6.50 0.28 -9.78
C TRP A 200 -6.69 -1.10 -10.38
N THR A 201 -6.89 -2.12 -9.55
CA THR A 201 -7.00 -3.51 -10.00
C THR A 201 -8.31 -3.79 -10.75
N ARG A 202 -9.39 -3.09 -10.36
CA ARG A 202 -10.80 -3.41 -10.71
C ARG A 202 -11.26 -4.78 -10.22
N LEU A 203 -10.47 -5.42 -9.35
CA LEU A 203 -10.74 -6.71 -8.74
C LEU A 203 -11.17 -6.59 -7.27
N GLY A 204 -11.28 -5.36 -6.76
CA GLY A 204 -11.87 -5.11 -5.44
C GLY A 204 -10.88 -5.12 -4.28
N TYR A 205 -9.58 -5.02 -4.59
CA TYR A 205 -8.50 -4.83 -3.64
C TYR A 205 -7.48 -3.81 -4.18
N THR A 206 -6.74 -3.15 -3.29
CA THR A 206 -5.66 -2.21 -3.63
C THR A 206 -4.44 -2.96 -4.17
N TYR A 207 -3.74 -2.39 -5.15
CA TYR A 207 -2.51 -2.98 -5.65
C TYR A 207 -1.33 -2.66 -4.70
N ASP A 208 -0.72 -3.68 -4.12
CA ASP A 208 0.51 -3.57 -3.33
C ASP A 208 1.72 -3.56 -4.27
N TRP A 209 2.34 -2.39 -4.45
CA TRP A 209 3.45 -2.22 -5.40
C TRP A 209 4.84 -2.49 -4.82
N ALA A 210 4.94 -2.94 -3.56
CA ALA A 210 6.21 -3.36 -2.97
C ALA A 210 6.83 -4.54 -3.74
N ASP A 211 8.17 -4.62 -3.77
CA ASP A 211 8.88 -5.79 -4.32
C ASP A 211 8.85 -6.97 -3.34
N ASN A 212 7.66 -7.54 -3.14
CA ASN A 212 7.40 -8.64 -2.21
C ASN A 212 6.83 -9.90 -2.90
N GLY A 213 6.70 -9.87 -4.24
CA GLY A 213 6.23 -10.97 -5.06
C GLY A 213 4.72 -11.18 -5.10
N GLN A 214 3.91 -10.23 -4.61
CA GLN A 214 2.45 -10.24 -4.70
C GLN A 214 1.89 -8.84 -4.97
N ALA A 215 0.79 -8.76 -5.69
CA ALA A 215 0.09 -7.50 -5.97
C ALA A 215 -1.09 -7.24 -5.03
N TYR A 216 -1.51 -8.22 -4.21
CA TYR A 216 -2.68 -8.07 -3.36
C TYR A 216 -2.37 -7.22 -2.12
N GLY A 217 -3.01 -6.07 -2.01
CA GLY A 217 -2.98 -5.22 -0.82
C GLY A 217 -4.11 -5.52 0.16
N LEU A 218 -5.12 -4.66 0.21
CA LEU A 218 -6.32 -4.80 1.05
C LEU A 218 -7.58 -4.71 0.21
N SER A 219 -8.65 -5.38 0.64
CA SER A 219 -9.96 -5.24 0.04
C SER A 219 -10.43 -3.79 0.08
N GLU A 220 -10.88 -3.33 -1.08
CA GLU A 220 -11.10 -1.93 -1.37
C GLU A 220 -12.59 -1.63 -1.53
N PHE A 221 -13.02 -0.51 -0.97
CA PHE A 221 -14.39 -0.03 -1.00
C PHE A 221 -14.42 1.48 -1.24
N ILE A 222 -15.58 1.99 -1.66
CA ILE A 222 -15.83 3.42 -1.78
C ILE A 222 -17.09 3.78 -1.02
N VAL A 223 -16.99 4.83 -0.19
CA VAL A 223 -18.17 5.53 0.32
C VAL A 223 -18.53 6.64 -0.67
N LYS A 224 -19.79 6.65 -1.10
CA LYS A 224 -20.30 7.63 -2.07
C LYS A 224 -20.18 9.05 -1.53
N GLN A 225 -19.92 9.99 -2.43
CA GLN A 225 -20.07 11.42 -2.15
C GLN A 225 -21.45 11.71 -1.54
N ASP A 226 -21.51 12.75 -0.71
CA ASP A 226 -22.70 13.23 -0.02
C ASP A 226 -23.26 12.31 1.09
N SER A 227 -22.60 11.19 1.39
CA SER A 227 -22.96 10.31 2.50
C SER A 227 -22.71 10.95 3.86
N ASP A 228 -23.58 10.65 4.84
CA ASP A 228 -23.44 11.06 6.23
C ASP A 228 -22.72 9.96 7.03
N VAL A 229 -21.49 10.24 7.48
CA VAL A 229 -20.64 9.33 8.24
C VAL A 229 -20.44 9.82 9.67
N LYS A 230 -20.17 8.91 10.60
CA LYS A 230 -19.77 9.28 11.97
C LYS A 230 -18.34 8.84 12.22
N VAL A 231 -17.46 9.80 12.44
CA VAL A 231 -16.05 9.54 12.75
C VAL A 231 -15.94 8.84 14.10
N ALA A 232 -15.31 7.68 14.13
CA ALA A 232 -14.98 6.99 15.38
C ALA A 232 -13.72 7.62 16.00
N TYR A 233 -12.65 7.72 15.21
CA TYR A 233 -11.42 8.41 15.57
C TYR A 233 -10.58 8.72 14.32
N THR A 234 -9.67 9.68 14.46
CA THR A 234 -8.66 10.08 13.49
C THR A 234 -7.33 10.21 14.20
N VAL A 235 -6.34 9.46 13.72
CA VAL A 235 -5.03 9.35 14.34
C VAL A 235 -3.93 9.52 13.31
N GLU A 236 -2.76 9.97 13.74
CA GLU A 236 -1.56 9.91 12.91
C GLU A 236 -1.15 8.46 12.66
N LEU A 237 -0.45 8.21 11.55
CA LEU A 237 -0.05 6.86 11.16
C LEU A 237 0.71 6.14 12.28
N GLY A 238 1.63 6.80 12.97
CA GLY A 238 2.37 6.19 14.09
C GLY A 238 1.47 5.71 15.24
N GLU A 239 0.39 6.44 15.54
CA GLU A 239 -0.60 6.00 16.52
C GLU A 239 -1.48 4.88 15.96
N MET A 240 -1.82 4.90 14.67
CA MET A 240 -2.49 3.75 14.04
C MET A 240 -1.64 2.49 14.13
N ILE A 241 -0.34 2.55 13.85
CA ILE A 241 0.58 1.42 14.00
C ILE A 241 0.57 0.91 15.44
N GLN A 242 0.59 1.79 16.43
CA GLN A 242 0.46 1.39 17.84
C GLN A 242 -0.88 0.71 18.13
N LYS A 243 -1.98 1.19 17.54
CA LYS A 243 -3.30 0.55 17.66
C LYS A 243 -3.33 -0.85 17.06
N LEU A 244 -2.66 -1.07 15.93
CA LEU A 244 -2.53 -2.41 15.33
C LEU A 244 -1.69 -3.33 16.23
N GLU A 245 -0.55 -2.84 16.74
CA GLU A 245 0.30 -3.60 17.66
C GLU A 245 -0.44 -4.02 18.93
N ASP A 246 -1.21 -3.11 19.53
CA ASP A 246 -1.96 -3.36 20.76
C ASP A 246 -3.32 -4.06 20.52
N ASN A 247 -3.68 -4.33 19.26
CA ASN A 247 -5.00 -4.82 18.85
C ASN A 247 -6.17 -3.96 19.40
N THR A 248 -6.03 -2.63 19.31
CA THR A 248 -7.01 -1.63 19.74
C THR A 248 -7.53 -0.79 18.57
N TRP A 249 -7.44 -1.33 17.35
CA TRP A 249 -7.97 -0.70 16.14
C TRP A 249 -9.51 -0.65 16.17
N ASN A 250 -10.17 -1.69 16.69
CA ASN A 250 -11.63 -1.74 16.72
C ASN A 250 -12.18 -0.91 17.91
N PRO A 251 -12.91 0.20 17.67
CA PRO A 251 -13.47 1.04 18.73
C PRO A 251 -14.59 0.36 19.54
N GLU A 252 -15.18 -0.75 19.06
CA GLU A 252 -16.20 -1.52 19.77
C GLU A 252 -15.61 -2.72 20.54
N ALA A 253 -14.33 -3.05 20.37
CA ALA A 253 -13.72 -4.13 21.12
C ALA A 253 -13.59 -3.73 22.61
N GLU A 254 -14.12 -4.56 23.51
CA GLU A 254 -13.85 -4.39 24.95
C GLU A 254 -12.36 -4.69 25.20
N ASN A 255 -11.62 -3.69 25.71
CA ASN A 255 -10.23 -3.83 26.18
C ASN A 255 -10.10 -4.76 27.39
#